data_AF-H2L277-F1
#
_entry.id   AF-H2L277-F1
#
_cell.length_a   1.000
_cell.length_b   1.000
_cell.length_c   1.000
_cell.angle_alpha   90.00
_cell.angle_beta   90.00
_cell.angle_gamma   90.00
#
_symmetry.space_group_name_H-M   'P 1'
#
loop_
_entity.id
_entity.type
_entity.pdbx_description
1 polymer ?
#
loop_
_entity_poly.entity_id
_entity_poly.type
_entity_poly.pdbx_seq_one_letter_code
_entity_poly.pdbx_strand_id
1 'polypeptide(L)' 'MKLFLLIFCILASLVFTEAIQTMDLCRSNCNTYIDTNSKKTCIERCGIVN' A
#
# COMPACT_ATOMS: atom_id res chain seq x y z
N MET A 1 8.13 15.08 -29.03
CA MET A 1 7.29 14.95 -27.81
C MET A 1 7.37 13.54 -27.19
N LYS A 2 8.57 13.00 -26.90
CA LYS A 2 8.70 11.67 -26.25
C LYS A 2 9.04 11.77 -24.75
N LEU A 3 9.71 12.84 -24.34
CA LEU A 3 10.15 13.06 -22.96
C LEU A 3 8.99 13.13 -21.96
N PHE A 4 7.87 13.73 -22.35
CA PHE A 4 6.68 13.87 -21.50
C PHE A 4 6.08 12.51 -21.10
N LEU A 5 5.99 11.56 -22.06
CA LEU A 5 5.46 10.23 -21.79
C LEU A 5 6.32 9.45 -20.78
N LEU A 6 7.65 9.58 -20.86
CA LEU A 6 8.56 8.93 -19.91
C LEU A 6 8.36 9.45 -18.48
N ILE A 7 8.17 10.77 -18.32
CA ILE A 7 7.93 11.37 -16.99
C ILE A 7 6.65 10.82 -16.37
N PHE A 8 5.55 10.72 -17.14
CA PHE A 8 4.29 10.15 -16.63
C PHE A 8 4.43 8.69 -16.20
N CYS A 9 5.16 7.86 -16.97
CA CYS A 9 5.39 6.47 -16.60
C CYS A 9 6.20 6.36 -15.30
N ILE A 10 7.26 7.14 -15.15
CA ILE A 10 8.12 7.11 -13.95
C ILE A 10 7.34 7.58 -12.71
N LEU A 11 6.57 8.66 -12.83
CA LEU A 11 5.74 9.18 -11.73
C LEU A 11 4.71 8.16 -11.28
N ALA A 12 4.03 7.48 -12.21
CA ALA A 12 3.08 6.44 -11.87
C ALA A 12 3.78 5.31 -11.09
N SER A 13 4.93 4.82 -11.57
CA SER A 13 5.71 3.80 -10.86
C SER A 13 6.13 4.23 -9.45
N LEU A 14 6.50 5.50 -9.27
CA LEU A 14 6.85 6.05 -7.95
C LEU A 14 5.62 6.04 -7.02
N VAL A 15 4.47 6.56 -7.48
CA VAL A 15 3.22 6.57 -6.72
C VAL A 15 2.76 5.16 -6.36
N PHE A 16 2.87 4.20 -7.29
CA PHE A 16 2.56 2.80 -7.00
C PHE A 16 3.50 2.21 -5.96
N THR A 17 4.80 2.54 -6.01
CA THR A 17 5.77 2.06 -5.03
C THR A 17 5.47 2.59 -3.62
N GLU A 18 5.15 3.89 -3.50
CA GLU A 18 4.75 4.51 -2.23
C GLU A 18 3.45 3.91 -1.69
N ALA A 19 2.48 3.66 -2.56
CA ALA A 19 1.22 3.00 -2.18
C ALA A 19 1.46 1.59 -1.63
N ILE A 20 2.32 0.80 -2.29
CA ILE A 20 2.71 -0.55 -1.82
C ILE A 20 3.39 -0.47 -0.46
N GLN A 21 4.36 0.43 -0.29
CA GLN A 21 5.05 0.63 0.99
C GLN A 21 4.08 1.04 2.11
N THR A 22 3.10 1.89 1.81
CA THR A 22 2.08 2.31 2.77
C THR A 22 1.18 1.13 3.18
N MET A 23 0.78 0.29 2.22
CA MET A 23 0.02 -0.93 2.52
C MET A 23 0.83 -1.92 3.37
N ASP A 24 2.11 -2.13 3.05
CA ASP A 24 2.99 -3.02 3.82
C ASP A 24 3.20 -2.51 5.26
N LEU A 25 3.38 -1.20 5.43
CA LEU A 25 3.48 -0.57 6.75
C LEU A 25 2.17 -0.74 7.54
N CYS A 26 1.03 -0.53 6.88
CA CYS A 26 -0.27 -0.75 7.49
C CYS A 26 -0.44 -2.20 7.94
N ARG A 27 -0.07 -3.17 7.11
CA ARG A 27 -0.06 -4.60 7.46
C ARG A 27 0.83 -4.90 8.66
N SER A 28 2.03 -4.33 8.68
CA SER A 28 2.98 -4.48 9.78
C SER A 28 2.39 -3.97 11.09
N ASN A 29 1.75 -2.80 11.07
CA ASN A 29 1.04 -2.25 12.22
C ASN A 29 -0.12 -3.17 12.64
N CYS A 30 -0.89 -3.72 11.71
CA CYS A 30 -1.97 -4.65 12.03
C CYS A 30 -1.49 -5.98 12.63
N ASN A 31 -0.26 -6.41 12.35
CA ASN A 31 0.32 -7.61 12.95
C ASN A 31 0.64 -7.45 14.45
N THR A 32 0.64 -6.22 14.98
CA THR A 32 0.81 -5.97 16.42
C THR A 32 -0.43 -6.26 17.25
N TYR A 33 -1.61 -6.40 16.62
CA TYR A 33 -2.84 -6.76 17.31
C TYR A 33 -2.83 -8.26 17.69
N ILE A 34 -3.00 -8.54 18.98
CA ILE A 34 -3.12 -9.90 19.54
C ILE A 34 -4.47 -10.52 19.19
N ASP A 35 -5.53 -9.71 19.23
CA ASP A 35 -6.88 -10.15 18.92
C ASP A 35 -7.07 -10.35 17.41
N THR A 36 -7.44 -11.57 17.01
CA THR A 36 -7.60 -11.96 15.61
C THR A 36 -8.67 -11.14 14.89
N ASN A 37 -9.76 -10.77 15.56
CA ASN A 37 -10.84 -9.97 14.96
C ASN A 37 -10.39 -8.53 14.69
N SER A 38 -9.68 -7.94 15.64
CA SER A 38 -9.08 -6.61 15.53
C SER A 38 -8.01 -6.57 14.44
N LYS A 39 -7.16 -7.61 14.37
CA LYS A 39 -6.17 -7.80 13.31
C LYS A 39 -6.84 -7.89 11.94
N LYS A 40 -7.89 -8.70 11.79
CA LYS A 40 -8.64 -8.85 10.53
C LYS A 40 -9.26 -7.52 10.09
N THR A 41 -9.97 -6.84 10.99
CA THR A 41 -10.59 -5.52 10.73
C THR A 41 -9.54 -4.48 10.34
N CYS A 42 -8.37 -4.50 10.99
CA CYS A 42 -7.26 -3.62 10.66
C CYS A 42 -6.73 -3.87 9.25
N ILE A 43 -6.49 -5.13 8.88
CA ILE A 43 -6.02 -5.51 7.54
C ILE A 43 -7.02 -5.12 6.46
N GLU A 44 -8.33 -5.32 6.71
CA GLU A 44 -9.40 -4.89 5.79
C GLU A 44 -9.38 -3.36 5.57
N ARG A 45 -9.12 -2.58 6.63
CA ARG A 45 -8.98 -1.11 6.54
C ARG A 45 -7.72 -0.66 5.80
N CYS A 46 -6.67 -1.48 5.77
CA CYS A 46 -5.47 -1.21 4.96
C CYS A 46 -5.73 -1.34 3.45
N GLY A 47 -6.93 -1.74 3.01
CA GLY A 47 -7.23 -2.02 1.61
C GLY A 47 -6.59 -3.33 1.12
N ILE A 48 -6.01 -4.12 2.02
CA ILE A 48 -5.44 -5.43 1.74
C ILE A 48 -6.61 -6.42 1.77
N VAL A 49 -7.36 -6.45 0.68
CA VAL A 49 -8.34 -7.51 0.45
C VAL A 49 -7.54 -8.75 0.07
N ASN A 50 -7.42 -9.67 1.03
CA ASN A 50 -6.76 -10.95 0.85
C ASN A 50 -7.61 -11.90 -0.02
#